data_AF-A0A0S8KW03-F1
#
_entry.id   AF-A0A0S8KW03-F1
#
_cell.length_a   1.000
_cell.length_b   1.000
_cell.length_c   1.000
_cell.angle_alpha   90.00
_cell.angle_beta   90.00
_cell.angle_gamma   90.00
#
_symmetry.space_group_name_H-M   'P 1'
#
loop_
_entity.id
_entity.type
_entity.pdbx_description
1 polymer ?
#
loop_
_entity_poly.entity_id
_entity_poly.type
_entity_poly.pdbx_seq_one_letter_code
_entity_poly.pdbx_strand_id
1 'polypeptide(L)'
;MGGTISNCFWDIDTSGLGTSDGGTGLSTAQMQEASTYLSAGWDFVGETINGPNDIWTIKEGFDYPRHVWKIVNFVGWDGVDFKDYRFFAEQWGQTGCSEVNDCSSTDLDFSGSVDSNDLRIFTTYWLSGK
;
A
#
# COMPACT_ATOMS: atom_id res chain seq x y z
N MET A 1 -6.97 -34.31 11.60
CA MET A 1 -5.67 -33.77 11.18
C MET A 1 -5.72 -32.27 11.43
N GLY A 2 -4.76 -31.71 12.16
CA GLY A 2 -4.67 -30.26 12.36
C GLY A 2 -3.83 -29.63 11.24
N GLY A 3 -4.36 -28.61 10.57
CA GLY A 3 -3.59 -27.81 9.63
C GLY A 3 -2.66 -26.84 10.37
N THR A 4 -1.52 -26.50 9.76
CA THR A 4 -0.65 -25.43 10.26
C THR A 4 -1.19 -24.09 9.78
N ILE A 5 -1.36 -23.13 10.70
CA ILE A 5 -1.71 -21.75 10.39
C ILE A 5 -0.47 -20.90 10.64
N SER A 6 0.05 -20.28 9.60
CA SER A 6 1.27 -19.45 9.63
C SER A 6 1.05 -18.19 8.81
N ASN A 7 1.67 -17.07 9.18
CA ASN A 7 1.57 -15.79 8.47
C ASN A 7 0.12 -15.30 8.26
N CYS A 8 -0.76 -15.64 9.20
CA CYS A 8 -2.14 -15.17 9.24
C CYS A 8 -2.32 -14.28 10.46
N PHE A 9 -2.91 -13.11 10.25
CA PHE A 9 -3.05 -12.07 11.26
C PHE A 9 -4.48 -11.57 11.33
N TRP A 10 -4.87 -11.04 12.48
CA TRP A 10 -6.15 -10.36 12.66
C TRP A 10 -6.03 -9.26 13.71
N ASP A 11 -6.84 -8.22 13.56
CA ASP A 11 -6.84 -7.08 14.47
C ASP A 11 -7.74 -7.34 15.68
N ILE A 12 -7.14 -7.44 16.87
CA ILE A 12 -7.82 -7.62 18.15
C ILE A 12 -8.67 -6.40 18.53
N ASP A 13 -8.12 -5.20 18.31
CA ASP A 13 -8.74 -3.95 18.75
C ASP A 13 -9.94 -3.61 17.86
N THR A 14 -9.79 -3.72 16.54
CA THR A 14 -10.87 -3.45 15.57
C THR A 14 -11.97 -4.49 15.62
N SER A 15 -11.62 -5.77 15.81
CA SER A 15 -12.62 -6.85 15.85
C SER A 15 -13.33 -6.99 17.21
N GLY A 16 -12.70 -6.49 18.29
CA GLY A 16 -13.18 -6.66 19.67
C GLY A 16 -13.12 -8.11 20.17
N LEU A 17 -12.45 -9.01 19.45
CA LEU A 17 -12.23 -10.38 19.85
C LEU A 17 -10.86 -10.50 20.52
N GLY A 18 -10.74 -11.32 21.57
CA GLY A 18 -9.43 -11.63 22.20
C GLY A 18 -8.80 -12.93 21.69
N THR A 19 -9.56 -13.71 20.92
CA THR A 19 -9.17 -15.03 20.40
C THR A 19 -9.85 -15.29 19.05
N SER A 20 -9.20 -16.11 18.21
CA SER A 20 -9.65 -16.55 16.88
C SER A 20 -9.44 -18.06 16.76
N ASP A 21 -10.09 -18.72 15.79
CA ASP A 21 -9.85 -20.13 15.44
C ASP A 21 -8.42 -20.41 14.95
N GLY A 22 -7.63 -19.36 14.67
CA GLY A 22 -6.20 -19.43 14.40
C GLY A 22 -5.56 -18.10 14.01
N GLY A 23 -4.28 -18.16 13.66
CA GLY A 23 -3.46 -16.99 13.33
C GLY A 23 -2.97 -16.24 14.57
N THR A 24 -2.27 -15.13 14.34
CA THR A 24 -1.73 -14.27 15.39
C THR A 24 -2.60 -13.03 15.52
N GLY A 25 -3.16 -12.81 16.71
CA GLY A 25 -3.87 -11.57 16.99
C GLY A 25 -2.87 -10.44 17.23
N LEU A 26 -3.08 -9.31 16.57
CA LEU A 26 -2.24 -8.12 16.62
C LEU A 26 -3.08 -6.91 17.01
N SER A 27 -2.46 -5.89 17.59
CA SER A 27 -3.12 -4.60 17.81
C SER A 27 -3.36 -3.88 16.48
N THR A 28 -4.24 -2.87 16.47
CA THR A 28 -4.42 -2.03 15.26
C THR A 28 -3.09 -1.41 14.83
N ALA A 29 -2.28 -0.90 15.76
CA ALA A 29 -0.97 -0.33 15.43
C ALA A 29 -0.06 -1.33 14.71
N GLN A 30 0.04 -2.57 15.21
CA GLN A 30 0.85 -3.62 14.58
C GLN A 30 0.31 -4.05 13.21
N MET A 31 -1.02 -4.05 13.03
CA MET A 31 -1.65 -4.33 11.75
C MET A 31 -1.46 -3.21 10.72
N GLN A 32 -1.15 -2.00 11.20
CA GLN A 32 -0.85 -0.82 10.39
C GLN A 32 0.65 -0.62 10.13
N GLU A 33 1.50 -1.60 10.52
CA GLU A 33 2.94 -1.59 10.28
C GLU A 33 3.33 -2.50 9.10
N ALA A 34 4.08 -1.98 8.11
CA ALA A 34 4.54 -2.79 6.97
C ALA A 34 5.43 -3.97 7.43
N SER A 35 6.20 -3.75 8.50
CA SER A 35 7.16 -4.72 9.04
C SER A 35 6.51 -6.07 9.39
N THR A 36 5.25 -6.05 9.87
CA THR A 36 4.43 -7.24 10.13
C THR A 36 4.33 -8.13 8.90
N TYR A 37 4.02 -7.54 7.76
CA TYR A 37 3.77 -8.26 6.51
C TYR A 37 5.06 -8.58 5.75
N LEU A 38 6.07 -7.70 5.84
CA LEU A 38 7.41 -7.98 5.32
C LEU A 38 8.00 -9.25 5.96
N SER A 39 7.82 -9.42 7.28
CA SER A 39 8.24 -10.64 7.99
C SER A 39 7.49 -11.90 7.53
N ALA A 40 6.30 -11.72 6.96
CA ALA A 40 5.48 -12.77 6.35
C ALA A 40 5.77 -12.98 4.85
N GLY A 41 6.70 -12.22 4.26
CA GLY A 41 7.11 -12.32 2.87
C GLY A 41 6.28 -11.52 1.87
N TRP A 42 5.55 -10.49 2.32
CA TRP A 42 4.78 -9.62 1.42
C TRP A 42 5.69 -8.56 0.77
N ASP A 43 5.58 -8.38 -0.53
CA ASP A 43 6.40 -7.45 -1.33
C ASP A 43 5.75 -6.05 -1.39
N PHE A 44 6.39 -5.07 -0.73
CA PHE A 44 5.90 -3.70 -0.57
C PHE A 44 6.69 -2.72 -1.43
N VAL A 45 5.98 -1.70 -1.94
CA VAL A 45 6.58 -0.55 -2.62
C VAL A 45 7.70 0.06 -1.80
N GLY A 46 8.85 0.28 -2.44
CA GLY A 46 10.01 0.93 -1.82
C GLY A 46 10.91 -0.04 -1.04
N GLU A 47 10.54 -1.33 -0.98
CA GLU A 47 11.39 -2.40 -0.51
C GLU A 47 12.27 -2.96 -1.66
N THR A 48 13.41 -3.56 -1.34
CA THR A 48 14.34 -4.11 -2.35
C THR A 48 14.90 -5.48 -1.98
N ILE A 49 14.46 -6.06 -0.86
CA ILE A 49 15.01 -7.26 -0.25
C ILE A 49 14.22 -8.51 -0.68
N ASN A 50 12.89 -8.43 -0.83
CA ASN A 50 12.02 -9.58 -1.05
C ASN A 50 11.46 -9.73 -2.47
N GLY A 51 11.79 -8.80 -3.38
CA GLY A 51 11.46 -8.91 -4.80
C GLY A 51 11.37 -7.53 -5.46
N PRO A 52 11.15 -7.48 -6.80
CA PRO A 52 10.89 -6.24 -7.51
C PRO A 52 9.40 -6.04 -7.84
N ASN A 53 8.48 -6.83 -7.27
CA ASN A 53 7.10 -6.83 -7.74
C ASN A 53 6.28 -5.66 -7.16
N ASP A 54 6.68 -5.11 -6.00
CA ASP A 54 6.08 -3.91 -5.40
C ASP A 54 4.53 -4.00 -5.40
N ILE A 55 4.00 -5.05 -4.77
CA ILE A 55 2.58 -5.45 -4.88
C ILE A 55 1.69 -4.68 -3.91
N TRP A 56 2.23 -4.38 -2.73
CA TRP A 56 1.50 -3.79 -1.61
C TRP A 56 2.02 -2.40 -1.27
N THR A 57 1.12 -1.57 -0.73
CA THR A 57 1.46 -0.34 -0.04
C THR A 57 0.76 -0.27 1.30
N ILE A 58 1.27 0.53 2.22
CA ILE A 58 0.63 0.85 3.50
C ILE A 58 1.11 2.22 3.96
N LYS A 59 0.18 3.01 4.48
CA LYS A 59 0.49 4.25 5.17
C LYS A 59 0.64 3.94 6.65
N GLU A 60 1.89 3.86 7.09
CA GLU A 60 2.31 3.48 8.44
C GLU A 60 1.47 4.19 9.52
N GLY A 61 0.74 3.41 10.33
CA GLY A 61 -0.10 3.91 11.43
C GLY A 61 -1.41 4.59 11.04
N PHE A 62 -1.79 4.58 9.76
CA PHE A 62 -3.04 5.17 9.28
C PHE A 62 -3.98 4.14 8.63
N ASP A 63 -3.45 3.17 7.91
CA ASP A 63 -4.25 2.19 7.19
C ASP A 63 -3.65 0.77 7.18
N TYR A 64 -4.34 -0.15 6.50
CA TYR A 64 -3.94 -1.54 6.31
C TYR A 64 -3.36 -1.74 4.92
N PRO A 65 -2.65 -2.84 4.65
CA PRO A 65 -2.09 -3.11 3.33
C PRO A 65 -3.12 -3.02 2.20
N ARG A 66 -2.77 -2.27 1.15
CA ARG A 66 -3.56 -2.08 -0.07
C ARG A 66 -2.77 -2.54 -1.28
N HIS A 67 -3.48 -3.02 -2.31
CA HIS A 67 -2.85 -3.33 -3.59
C HIS A 67 -2.50 -2.07 -4.38
N VAL A 68 -1.28 -2.02 -4.90
CA VAL A 68 -0.74 -0.82 -5.57
C VAL A 68 -1.48 -0.51 -6.87
N TRP A 69 -1.83 -1.52 -7.66
CA TRP A 69 -2.56 -1.30 -8.92
C TRP A 69 -3.88 -0.54 -8.75
N LYS A 70 -4.51 -0.57 -7.55
CA LYS A 70 -5.74 0.17 -7.25
C LYS A 70 -5.48 1.65 -6.96
N ILE A 71 -4.33 1.99 -6.40
CA ILE A 71 -4.03 3.37 -5.97
C ILE A 71 -3.47 4.22 -7.12
N VAL A 72 -2.86 3.59 -8.12
CA VAL A 72 -2.28 4.28 -9.29
C VAL A 72 -3.28 4.54 -10.42
N ASN A 73 -4.52 4.04 -10.29
CA ASN A 73 -5.64 4.39 -11.16
C ASN A 73 -6.43 5.53 -10.51
N PHE A 74 -6.05 6.76 -10.84
CA PHE A 74 -6.59 7.97 -10.24
C PHE A 74 -7.94 8.37 -10.87
N VAL A 75 -8.15 8.05 -12.15
CA VAL A 75 -9.30 8.53 -12.91
C VAL A 75 -9.85 7.46 -13.84
N GLY A 76 -11.16 7.21 -13.76
CA GLY A 76 -11.89 6.48 -14.81
C GLY A 76 -11.93 4.96 -14.67
N TRP A 77 -11.13 4.35 -13.77
CA TRP A 77 -11.14 2.90 -13.47
C TRP A 77 -10.92 2.03 -14.72
N ASP A 78 -10.28 2.56 -15.77
CA ASP A 78 -10.09 1.94 -17.09
C ASP A 78 -8.65 1.45 -17.33
N GLY A 79 -7.98 1.04 -16.25
CA GLY A 79 -6.55 0.71 -16.24
C GLY A 79 -5.68 1.95 -16.04
N VAL A 80 -4.37 1.76 -15.90
CA VAL A 80 -3.42 2.86 -15.68
C VAL A 80 -2.96 3.42 -17.02
N ASP A 81 -3.36 4.65 -17.34
CA ASP A 81 -3.04 5.28 -18.61
C ASP A 81 -2.78 6.78 -18.55
N PHE A 82 -2.76 7.43 -19.72
CA PHE A 82 -2.43 8.83 -19.85
C PHE A 82 -3.40 9.78 -19.14
N LYS A 83 -4.62 9.35 -18.83
CA LYS A 83 -5.56 10.09 -17.97
C LYS A 83 -5.07 10.14 -16.54
N ASP A 84 -4.59 9.00 -16.02
CA ASP A 84 -4.00 8.93 -14.69
C ASP A 84 -2.69 9.72 -14.63
N TYR A 85 -1.85 9.61 -15.67
CA TYR A 85 -0.62 10.42 -15.76
C TYR A 85 -0.93 11.91 -15.78
N ARG A 86 -1.99 12.35 -16.47
CA ARG A 86 -2.42 13.75 -16.45
C ARG A 86 -2.76 14.20 -15.03
N PHE A 87 -3.54 13.41 -14.29
CA PHE A 87 -3.90 13.73 -12.91
C PHE A 87 -2.65 13.78 -12.01
N PHE A 88 -1.77 12.79 -12.13
CA PHE A 88 -0.49 12.75 -11.44
C PHE A 88 0.37 14.00 -11.74
N ALA A 89 0.49 14.37 -13.01
CA ALA A 89 1.26 15.54 -13.44
C ALA A 89 0.68 16.86 -12.93
N GLU A 90 -0.63 16.94 -12.67
CA GLU A 90 -1.26 18.11 -12.03
C GLU A 90 -0.85 18.26 -10.56
N GLN A 91 -0.45 17.17 -9.90
CA GLN A 91 0.03 17.18 -8.51
C GLN A 91 1.56 17.22 -8.40
N TRP A 92 2.28 17.19 -9.52
CA TRP A 92 3.74 17.09 -9.55
C TRP A 92 4.44 18.21 -8.78
N GLY A 93 5.37 17.85 -7.90
CA GLY A 93 6.15 18.77 -7.09
C GLY A 93 5.41 19.33 -5.88
N GLN A 94 4.20 18.86 -5.57
CA GLN A 94 3.59 19.16 -4.28
C GLN A 94 4.43 18.57 -3.14
N THR A 95 4.44 19.27 -2.00
CA THR A 95 5.20 18.91 -0.80
C THR A 95 4.33 19.12 0.43
N GLY A 96 4.65 18.47 1.54
CA GLY A 96 3.81 18.50 2.74
C GLY A 96 2.61 17.56 2.62
N CYS A 97 2.74 16.49 1.83
CA CYS A 97 1.68 15.53 1.55
C CYS A 97 1.32 14.64 2.74
N SER A 98 1.99 14.75 3.89
CA SER A 98 1.79 13.95 5.11
C SER A 98 0.42 14.12 5.83
N GLU A 99 -0.60 14.67 5.16
CA GLU A 99 -1.95 14.91 5.69
C GLU A 99 -2.96 13.83 5.24
N VAL A 100 -4.24 13.96 5.62
CA VAL A 100 -5.36 13.01 5.40
C VAL A 100 -5.62 12.66 3.91
N ASN A 101 -4.90 13.27 2.97
CA ASN A 101 -5.15 13.12 1.53
C ASN A 101 -3.90 12.88 0.67
N ASP A 102 -2.68 12.77 1.22
CA ASP A 102 -1.47 12.35 0.47
C ASP A 102 -1.30 13.03 -0.90
N CYS A 103 -1.50 14.36 -0.94
CA CYS A 103 -1.53 15.15 -2.19
C CYS A 103 -2.51 14.60 -3.25
N SER A 104 -3.76 14.37 -2.84
CA SER A 104 -4.77 13.70 -3.66
C SER A 104 -4.39 12.25 -4.01
N SER A 105 -3.75 11.58 -3.06
CA SER A 105 -3.25 10.19 -3.17
C SER A 105 -2.18 9.98 -4.24
N THR A 106 -1.49 11.03 -4.69
CA THR A 106 -0.40 10.93 -5.67
C THR A 106 0.99 10.87 -5.06
N ASP A 107 1.13 11.12 -3.76
CA ASP A 107 2.30 10.72 -2.96
C ASP A 107 2.15 9.22 -2.64
N LEU A 108 2.64 8.40 -3.57
CA LEU A 108 2.48 6.94 -3.60
C LEU A 108 3.50 6.22 -2.70
N ASP A 109 4.66 6.83 -2.44
CA ASP A 109 5.68 6.32 -1.53
C ASP A 109 5.61 6.90 -0.11
N PHE A 110 4.67 7.83 0.13
CA PHE A 110 4.44 8.53 1.39
C PHE A 110 5.67 9.31 1.88
N SER A 111 6.54 9.75 0.97
CA SER A 111 7.72 10.57 1.29
C SER A 111 7.35 12.01 1.70
N GLY A 112 6.09 12.41 1.52
CA GLY A 112 5.58 13.74 1.80
C GLY A 112 5.72 14.68 0.61
N SER A 113 6.13 14.20 -0.57
CA SER A 113 6.27 14.98 -1.80
C SER A 113 5.85 14.15 -3.01
N VAL A 114 5.30 14.80 -4.04
CA VAL A 114 5.00 14.15 -5.33
C VAL A 114 6.19 14.33 -6.27
N ASP A 115 7.01 13.29 -6.43
CA ASP A 115 8.25 13.35 -7.18
C ASP A 115 8.56 12.09 -8.02
N SER A 116 9.82 11.97 -8.45
CA SER A 116 10.28 10.85 -9.28
C SER A 116 10.09 9.46 -8.66
N ASN A 117 10.07 9.35 -7.33
CA ASN A 117 9.82 8.09 -6.66
C ASN A 117 8.37 7.65 -6.85
N ASP A 118 7.43 8.58 -6.80
CA ASP A 118 6.02 8.30 -7.10
C ASP A 118 5.83 7.97 -8.58
N LEU A 119 6.50 8.72 -9.47
CA LEU A 119 6.45 8.41 -10.90
C LEU A 119 6.97 7.01 -11.19
N ARG A 120 8.04 6.58 -10.48
CA ARG A 120 8.56 5.22 -10.61
C ARG A 120 7.47 4.20 -10.28
N ILE A 121 6.77 4.36 -9.17
CA ILE A 121 5.66 3.47 -8.73
C ILE A 121 4.50 3.52 -9.72
N PHE A 122 4.13 4.70 -10.20
CA PHE A 122 3.12 4.84 -11.24
C PHE A 122 3.50 4.06 -12.51
N THR A 123 4.77 4.16 -12.93
CA THR A 123 5.24 3.54 -14.17
C THR A 123 5.40 2.03 -14.11
N THR A 124 5.53 1.40 -12.93
CA THR A 124 5.55 -0.08 -12.82
C THR A 124 4.23 -0.70 -13.23
N TYR A 125 3.13 0.06 -13.14
CA TYR A 125 1.78 -0.36 -13.54
C TYR A 125 1.30 0.29 -14.84
N TRP A 126 2.14 1.07 -15.53
CA TRP A 126 1.77 1.76 -16.75
C TRP A 126 1.28 0.79 -17.83
N LEU A 127 0.05 1.03 -18.32
CA LEU A 127 -0.64 0.16 -19.29
C LEU A 127 -0.84 -1.29 -18.83
N SER A 128 -0.66 -1.58 -17.53
CA SER A 128 -1.09 -2.86 -16.97
C SER A 128 -2.62 -2.95 -17.05
N GLY A 129 -3.14 -3.98 -17.72
CA GLY A 129 -4.58 -4.14 -17.94
C GLY A 129 -5.15 -3.48 -19.20
N LYS A 130 -4.30 -3.04 -20.13
CA LYS A 130 -4.70 -2.79 -21.53
C LYS A 130 -4.39 -3.98 -22.44
#